data_AF-A0A1F8RVA7-F1
#
_entry.id   AF-A0A1F8RVA7-F1
#
_cell.length_a   1.000
_cell.length_b   1.000
_cell.length_c   1.000
_cell.angle_alpha   90.00
_cell.angle_beta   90.00
_cell.angle_gamma   90.00
#
_symmetry.space_group_name_H-M   'P 1'
#
loop_
_entity.id
_entity.type
_entity.pdbx_description
1 polymer ?
#
loop_
_entity_poly.entity_id
_entity_poly.type
_entity_poly.pdbx_seq_one_letter_code
_entity_poly.pdbx_strand_id
1 'polypeptide(L)'
;MLALLFALALFDQWRVRRQSFQSIWALGMLFYGIASGCEALGGASGWNEGLYKTWYLTGALWTAGWLGLGTAFLLGRTRFGYSFALGLFLAGVFTFLTQRRFDYPDAGSTPILYFVAAAVLAVAVAVETYFQNDRWPRLAAVAVIGASVVAAALMVTTTLAAPGYALDPNTNAPTGELFPGTIRLLTPFMNVTGGFALAIGALFSAYVFMPKRRVLAYSLDPNQPGDHFLFNLSISLVAIPVNFVASLPGAVRALFAGKLHSRGPATILIAIGGFMASGGDTLSRFGITDYFQMGKFIAVLFLFAGFLVSIEVFREFRVPFTAIRLGRTRREPAGAEQLAAAAETAGGPDPGAGSEVVV
;
A
#
# COMPACT_ATOMS: atom_id res chain seq x y z
N MET A 1 16.81 9.01 -6.89
CA MET A 1 17.83 7.93 -6.80
C MET A 1 17.41 6.77 -5.90
N LEU A 2 17.09 7.00 -4.62
CA LEU A 2 16.70 5.93 -3.68
C LEU A 2 15.58 5.03 -4.20
N ALA A 3 14.54 5.63 -4.79
CA ALA A 3 13.43 4.88 -5.39
C ALA A 3 13.84 3.97 -6.55
N LEU A 4 14.83 4.37 -7.37
CA LEU A 4 15.35 3.54 -8.46
C LEU A 4 16.15 2.35 -7.93
N LEU A 5 16.97 2.57 -6.89
CA LEU A 5 17.68 1.49 -6.21
C LEU A 5 16.69 0.49 -5.59
N PHE A 6 15.61 1.00 -4.98
CA PHE A 6 14.56 0.15 -4.45
C PHE A 6 13.82 -0.63 -5.55
N ALA A 7 13.48 0.01 -6.67
CA ALA A 7 12.88 -0.64 -7.83
C ALA A 7 13.76 -1.79 -8.36
N LEU A 8 15.07 -1.56 -8.51
CA LEU A 8 16.03 -2.58 -8.94
C LEU A 8 16.12 -3.75 -7.95
N ALA A 9 16.13 -3.46 -6.65
CA ALA A 9 16.16 -4.51 -5.62
C ALA A 9 14.88 -5.37 -5.63
N LEU A 10 13.70 -4.76 -5.78
CA LEU A 10 12.43 -5.47 -5.93
C LEU A 10 12.40 -6.32 -7.20
N PHE A 11 12.92 -5.79 -8.31
CA PHE A 11 12.98 -6.51 -9.58
C PHE A 11 13.92 -7.72 -9.50
N ASP A 12 15.10 -7.56 -8.88
CA ASP A 12 16.02 -8.67 -8.66
C ASP A 12 15.37 -9.78 -7.82
N GLN A 13 14.68 -9.39 -6.74
CA GLN A 13 13.95 -10.32 -5.89
C GLN A 13 12.84 -11.06 -6.67
N TRP A 14 12.12 -10.35 -7.53
CA TRP A 14 11.10 -10.94 -8.40
C TRP A 14 11.68 -11.98 -9.35
N ARG A 15 12.86 -11.75 -9.95
CA ARG A 15 13.46 -12.74 -10.87
C ARG A 15 13.72 -14.08 -10.20
N VAL A 16 14.07 -14.06 -8.91
CA VAL A 16 14.35 -15.26 -8.10
C VAL A 16 13.07 -15.89 -7.57
N ARG A 17 12.20 -15.12 -6.92
CA ARG A 17 11.02 -15.66 -6.20
C ARG A 17 9.75 -15.74 -7.05
N ARG A 18 9.72 -15.04 -8.19
CA ARG A 18 8.62 -14.97 -9.16
C ARG A 18 7.27 -14.60 -8.56
N GLN A 19 7.28 -13.82 -7.47
CA GLN A 19 6.05 -13.34 -6.82
C GLN A 19 5.51 -12.10 -7.52
N SER A 20 4.28 -12.15 -8.03
CA SER A 20 3.69 -11.08 -8.87
C SER A 20 3.68 -9.70 -8.23
N PHE A 21 3.47 -9.61 -6.91
CA PHE A 21 3.46 -8.33 -6.21
C PHE A 21 4.82 -7.60 -6.25
N GLN A 22 5.94 -8.35 -6.32
CA GLN A 22 7.28 -7.77 -6.34
C GLN A 22 7.57 -7.03 -7.66
N SER A 23 7.17 -7.60 -8.79
CA SER A 23 7.28 -6.93 -10.08
C SER A 23 6.39 -5.69 -10.16
N ILE A 24 5.19 -5.76 -9.59
CA ILE A 24 4.23 -4.65 -9.60
C ILE A 24 4.76 -3.49 -8.74
N TRP A 25 5.28 -3.77 -7.53
CA TRP A 25 5.94 -2.76 -6.71
C TRP A 25 7.22 -2.22 -7.34
N ALA A 26 8.02 -3.06 -8.01
CA ALA A 26 9.20 -2.60 -8.74
C ALA A 26 8.82 -1.57 -9.80
N LEU A 27 7.73 -1.81 -10.53
CA LEU A 27 7.23 -0.88 -11.55
C LEU A 27 6.68 0.42 -10.92
N GLY A 28 5.93 0.34 -9.83
CA GLY A 28 5.47 1.52 -9.08
C GLY A 28 6.63 2.37 -8.55
N MET A 29 7.68 1.72 -8.01
CA MET A 29 8.90 2.41 -7.54
C MET A 29 9.72 3.00 -8.70
N LEU A 30 9.72 2.36 -9.87
CA LEU A 30 10.33 2.91 -11.08
C LEU A 30 9.62 4.20 -11.51
N PHE A 31 8.28 4.20 -11.56
CA PHE A 31 7.51 5.40 -11.90
C PHE A 31 7.77 6.54 -10.91
N TYR A 32 7.79 6.24 -9.61
CA TYR A 32 8.15 7.23 -8.61
C TYR A 32 9.57 7.77 -8.82
N GLY A 33 10.53 6.89 -9.13
CA GLY A 33 11.91 7.27 -9.43
C GLY A 33 12.05 8.18 -10.66
N ILE A 34 11.27 7.91 -11.72
CA ILE A 34 11.20 8.76 -12.92
C ILE A 34 10.61 10.11 -12.55
N ALA A 35 9.47 10.16 -11.85
CA ALA A 35 8.82 11.40 -11.45
C ALA A 35 9.72 12.28 -10.57
N SER A 36 10.36 11.71 -9.54
CA SER A 36 11.34 12.44 -8.72
C SER A 36 12.55 12.91 -9.54
N GLY A 37 12.97 12.14 -10.55
CA GLY A 37 13.99 12.55 -11.50
C GLY A 37 13.56 13.75 -12.33
N CYS A 38 12.30 13.78 -12.79
CA CYS A 38 11.73 14.92 -13.50
C CYS A 38 11.66 16.18 -12.62
N GLU A 39 11.26 16.06 -11.36
CA GLU A 39 11.27 17.19 -10.42
C GLU A 39 12.68 17.74 -10.19
N ALA A 40 13.68 16.86 -10.02
CA ALA A 40 15.07 17.25 -9.83
C ALA A 40 15.65 17.95 -11.08
N LEU A 41 15.39 17.41 -12.27
CA LEU A 41 15.80 18.03 -13.53
C LEU A 41 15.07 19.36 -13.76
N GLY A 42 13.76 19.41 -13.50
CA GLY A 42 12.96 20.62 -13.66
C GLY A 42 13.42 21.75 -12.74
N GLY A 43 13.80 21.42 -11.50
CA GLY A 43 14.39 22.37 -10.55
C GLY A 43 15.81 22.83 -10.92
N ALA A 44 16.61 21.96 -11.54
CA ALA A 44 18.01 22.26 -11.85
C ALA A 44 18.22 22.95 -13.22
N SER A 45 17.51 22.50 -14.25
CA SER A 45 17.68 22.94 -15.64
C SER A 45 16.45 23.64 -16.23
N GLY A 46 15.40 23.84 -15.43
CA GLY A 46 14.13 24.39 -15.88
C GLY A 46 13.19 23.33 -16.45
N TRP A 47 11.92 23.72 -16.58
CA TRP A 47 10.85 22.84 -17.04
C TRP A 47 10.62 22.97 -18.55
N ASN A 48 10.15 21.88 -19.15
CA ASN A 48 9.61 21.84 -20.51
C ASN A 48 8.41 20.90 -20.55
N GLU A 49 7.64 20.97 -21.64
CA GLU A 49 6.40 20.21 -21.80
C GLU A 49 6.59 18.70 -21.63
N GLY A 50 7.65 18.13 -22.22
CA GLY A 50 7.93 16.69 -22.14
C GLY A 50 8.25 16.24 -20.72
N LEU A 51 9.05 17.02 -20.00
CA LEU A 51 9.40 16.76 -18.60
C LEU A 51 8.18 16.86 -17.69
N TYR A 52 7.34 17.87 -17.92
CA TYR A 52 6.11 18.11 -17.17
C TYR A 52 5.06 17.02 -17.38
N LYS A 53 4.83 16.59 -18.63
CA LYS A 53 3.97 15.44 -18.96
C LYS A 53 4.47 14.13 -18.35
N THR A 54 5.77 13.88 -18.43
CA THR A 54 6.38 12.66 -17.87
C THR A 54 6.24 12.63 -16.35
N TRP A 55 6.51 13.76 -15.69
CA TRP A 55 6.31 13.92 -14.25
C TRP A 55 4.87 13.63 -13.84
N TYR A 56 3.90 14.25 -14.52
CA TYR A 56 2.49 14.09 -14.17
C TYR A 56 2.02 12.64 -14.38
N LEU A 57 2.36 12.04 -15.51
CA LEU A 57 1.95 10.68 -15.85
C LEU A 57 2.52 9.65 -14.87
N THR A 58 3.83 9.69 -14.62
CA THR A 58 4.52 8.69 -13.80
C THR A 58 4.31 8.92 -12.30
N GLY A 59 4.38 10.17 -11.86
CA GLY A 59 4.25 10.56 -10.46
C GLY A 59 2.79 10.67 -10.03
N ALA A 60 2.07 11.63 -10.63
CA ALA A 60 0.74 12.00 -10.17
C ALA A 60 -0.34 10.96 -10.51
N LEU A 61 -0.21 10.19 -11.61
CA LEU A 61 -1.20 9.19 -12.00
C LEU A 61 -0.79 7.74 -11.66
N TRP A 62 0.38 7.30 -12.11
CA TRP A 62 0.68 5.87 -12.09
C TRP A 62 1.22 5.35 -10.77
N THR A 63 2.07 6.11 -10.09
CA THR A 63 2.80 5.59 -8.92
C THR A 63 1.88 4.96 -7.88
N ALA A 64 0.90 5.71 -7.37
CA ALA A 64 0.06 5.24 -6.27
C ALA A 64 -0.79 4.03 -6.69
N GLY A 65 -1.38 4.07 -7.88
CA GLY A 65 -2.20 2.96 -8.41
C GLY A 65 -1.40 1.67 -8.56
N TRP A 66 -0.18 1.74 -9.10
CA TRP A 66 0.69 0.57 -9.24
C TRP A 66 1.22 0.06 -7.90
N LEU A 67 1.62 0.94 -6.99
CA LEU A 67 2.05 0.51 -5.65
C LEU A 67 0.89 -0.15 -4.86
N GLY A 68 -0.31 0.41 -4.93
CA GLY A 68 -1.50 -0.18 -4.33
C GLY A 68 -1.92 -1.50 -4.97
N LEU A 69 -1.75 -1.65 -6.28
CA LEU A 69 -1.95 -2.91 -6.99
C LEU A 69 -1.03 -4.01 -6.47
N GLY A 70 0.23 -3.69 -6.17
CA GLY A 70 1.16 -4.66 -5.57
C GLY A 70 0.63 -5.17 -4.22
N THR A 71 0.04 -4.29 -3.41
CA THR A 71 -0.60 -4.68 -2.14
C THR A 71 -1.84 -5.56 -2.38
N ALA A 72 -2.62 -5.29 -3.43
CA ALA A 72 -3.74 -6.15 -3.81
C ALA A 72 -3.28 -7.58 -4.14
N PHE A 73 -2.17 -7.73 -4.87
CA PHE A 73 -1.59 -9.06 -5.14
C PHE A 73 -0.95 -9.72 -3.92
N LEU A 74 -0.35 -8.94 -3.01
CA LEU A 74 0.19 -9.46 -1.76
C LEU A 74 -0.91 -10.04 -0.87
N LEU A 75 -2.03 -9.33 -0.74
CA LEU A 75 -3.15 -9.66 0.15
C LEU A 75 -4.30 -10.37 -0.58
N GLY A 76 -4.07 -10.84 -1.80
CA GLY A 76 -5.06 -11.45 -2.70
C GLY A 76 -5.85 -12.61 -2.09
N ARG A 77 -5.22 -13.35 -1.18
CA ARG A 77 -5.82 -14.55 -0.55
C ARG A 77 -6.52 -14.24 0.78
N THR A 78 -6.69 -12.96 1.10
CA THR A 78 -7.25 -12.50 2.37
C THR A 78 -8.55 -11.74 2.14
N ARG A 79 -9.30 -11.48 3.21
CA ARG A 79 -10.50 -10.63 3.18
C ARG A 79 -10.23 -9.15 2.88
N PHE A 80 -8.96 -8.79 2.61
CA PHE A 80 -8.56 -7.43 2.23
C PHE A 80 -9.26 -6.92 0.96
N GLY A 81 -9.75 -7.81 0.10
CA GLY A 81 -10.53 -7.42 -1.08
C GLY A 81 -11.74 -6.54 -0.77
N TYR A 82 -12.37 -6.66 0.40
CA TYR A 82 -13.43 -5.73 0.84
C TYR A 82 -12.91 -4.31 1.09
N SER A 83 -11.75 -4.18 1.75
CA SER A 83 -11.11 -2.88 1.94
C SER A 83 -10.69 -2.27 0.60
N PHE A 84 -10.20 -3.09 -0.33
CA PHE A 84 -9.85 -2.62 -1.67
C PHE A 84 -11.10 -2.16 -2.46
N ALA A 85 -12.19 -2.92 -2.40
CA ALA A 85 -13.48 -2.55 -2.99
C ALA A 85 -14.02 -1.23 -2.42
N LEU A 86 -13.94 -1.04 -1.09
CA LEU A 86 -14.29 0.23 -0.47
C LEU A 86 -13.40 1.37 -0.98
N GLY A 87 -12.08 1.14 -1.09
CA GLY A 87 -11.14 2.12 -1.65
C GLY A 87 -11.45 2.50 -3.10
N LEU A 88 -11.88 1.55 -3.93
CA LEU A 88 -12.36 1.80 -5.30
C LEU A 88 -13.63 2.64 -5.31
N PHE A 89 -14.62 2.27 -4.50
CA PHE A 89 -15.88 3.02 -4.43
C PHE A 89 -15.65 4.45 -3.95
N LEU A 90 -14.85 4.64 -2.89
CA LEU A 90 -14.46 5.95 -2.40
C LEU A 90 -13.70 6.75 -3.46
N ALA A 91 -12.79 6.13 -4.21
CA ALA A 91 -12.11 6.80 -5.31
C ALA A 91 -13.09 7.33 -6.36
N GLY A 92 -14.09 6.54 -6.75
CA GLY A 92 -15.18 7.00 -7.63
C GLY A 92 -15.94 8.20 -7.06
N VAL A 93 -16.32 8.13 -5.77
CA VAL A 93 -17.01 9.24 -5.08
C VAL A 93 -16.13 10.50 -5.06
N PHE A 94 -14.85 10.37 -4.70
CA PHE A 94 -13.91 11.49 -4.66
C PHE A 94 -13.69 12.11 -6.04
N THR A 95 -13.61 11.30 -7.10
CA THR A 95 -13.54 11.81 -8.48
C THR A 95 -14.78 12.63 -8.82
N PHE A 96 -15.97 12.14 -8.49
CA PHE A 96 -17.21 12.87 -8.72
C PHE A 96 -17.30 14.17 -7.89
N LEU A 97 -16.92 14.14 -6.62
CA LEU A 97 -16.88 15.31 -5.75
C LEU A 97 -15.86 16.34 -6.21
N THR A 98 -14.72 15.90 -6.73
CA THR A 98 -13.67 16.77 -7.30
C THR A 98 -14.21 17.51 -8.50
N GLN A 99 -14.93 16.84 -9.40
CA GLN A 99 -15.64 17.54 -10.49
C GLN A 99 -16.61 18.59 -9.95
N ARG A 100 -17.46 18.25 -8.98
CA ARG A 100 -18.42 19.22 -8.42
C ARG A 100 -17.76 20.43 -7.75
N ARG A 101 -16.54 20.28 -7.24
CA ARG A 101 -15.82 21.34 -6.55
C ARG A 101 -15.05 22.27 -7.49
N PHE A 102 -14.45 21.72 -8.55
CA PHE A 102 -13.56 22.44 -9.46
C PHE A 102 -14.18 22.75 -10.83
N ASP A 103 -15.34 22.15 -11.12
CA ASP A 103 -16.14 22.35 -12.33
C ASP A 103 -15.33 22.38 -13.62
N TYR A 104 -14.65 21.27 -13.93
CA TYR A 104 -13.84 21.18 -15.13
C TYR A 104 -14.75 21.19 -16.38
N PRO A 105 -14.70 22.24 -17.22
CA PRO A 105 -15.63 22.39 -18.34
C PRO A 105 -15.49 21.26 -19.38
N ASP A 106 -14.26 20.77 -19.57
CA ASP A 106 -13.93 19.76 -20.57
C ASP A 106 -14.18 18.32 -20.10
N ALA A 107 -14.69 18.12 -18.88
CA ALA A 107 -14.86 16.77 -18.33
C ALA A 107 -16.05 16.01 -18.95
N GLY A 108 -17.07 16.70 -19.47
CA GLY A 108 -18.25 16.07 -20.07
C GLY A 108 -18.84 14.95 -19.18
N SER A 109 -19.03 13.75 -19.75
CA SER A 109 -19.53 12.57 -19.03
C SER A 109 -18.46 11.79 -18.25
N THR A 110 -17.17 12.16 -18.35
CA THR A 110 -16.07 11.39 -17.73
C THR A 110 -16.19 11.18 -16.21
N PRO A 111 -16.64 12.15 -15.38
CA PRO A 111 -16.75 11.93 -13.94
C PRO A 111 -17.79 10.85 -13.60
N ILE A 112 -18.92 10.83 -14.34
CA ILE A 112 -19.99 9.84 -14.16
C ILE A 112 -19.49 8.47 -14.62
N LEU A 113 -18.82 8.41 -15.77
CA LEU A 113 -18.25 7.17 -16.30
C LEU A 113 -17.22 6.57 -15.33
N TYR A 114 -16.32 7.38 -14.78
CA TYR A 114 -15.34 6.92 -13.79
C TYR A 114 -16.01 6.47 -12.49
N PHE A 115 -17.04 7.18 -12.01
CA PHE A 115 -17.80 6.76 -10.83
C PHE A 115 -18.50 5.42 -11.05
N VAL A 116 -19.22 5.25 -12.17
CA VAL A 116 -19.93 4.01 -12.51
C VAL A 116 -18.93 2.86 -12.67
N ALA A 117 -17.83 3.07 -13.39
CA ALA A 117 -16.77 2.08 -13.54
C ALA A 117 -16.16 1.67 -12.19
N ALA A 118 -15.89 2.63 -11.31
CA ALA A 118 -15.39 2.39 -9.96
C ALA A 118 -16.38 1.56 -9.12
N ALA A 119 -17.67 1.91 -9.17
CA ALA A 119 -18.72 1.22 -8.42
C ALA A 119 -18.92 -0.22 -8.92
N VAL A 120 -18.98 -0.42 -10.24
CA VAL A 120 -19.07 -1.76 -10.84
C VAL A 120 -17.88 -2.61 -10.46
N LEU A 121 -16.66 -2.05 -10.56
CA LEU A 121 -15.44 -2.78 -10.19
C LEU A 121 -15.38 -3.07 -8.68
N ALA A 122 -15.82 -2.13 -7.83
CA ALA A 122 -15.89 -2.33 -6.40
C ALA A 122 -16.84 -3.49 -6.04
N VAL A 123 -18.02 -3.54 -6.67
CA VAL A 123 -18.97 -4.66 -6.51
C VAL A 123 -18.36 -5.96 -7.00
N ALA A 124 -17.74 -5.98 -8.18
CA ALA A 124 -17.10 -7.18 -8.72
C ALA A 124 -15.99 -7.71 -7.79
N VAL A 125 -15.13 -6.83 -7.27
CA VAL A 125 -14.08 -7.20 -6.30
C VAL A 125 -14.70 -7.71 -5.00
N ALA A 126 -15.74 -7.07 -4.48
CA ALA A 126 -16.41 -7.48 -3.25
C ALA A 126 -17.07 -8.87 -3.40
N VAL A 127 -17.72 -9.12 -4.55
CA VAL A 127 -18.34 -10.41 -4.88
C VAL A 127 -17.28 -11.51 -5.00
N GLU A 128 -16.20 -11.28 -5.75
CA GLU A 128 -15.10 -12.25 -5.85
C GLU A 128 -14.45 -12.51 -4.49
N THR A 129 -14.34 -11.49 -3.64
CA THR A 129 -13.83 -11.64 -2.26
C THR A 129 -14.78 -12.46 -1.39
N TYR A 130 -16.10 -12.27 -1.55
CA TYR A 130 -17.13 -13.01 -0.84
C TYR A 130 -17.06 -14.51 -1.14
N PHE A 131 -16.90 -14.85 -2.42
CA PHE A 131 -16.73 -16.24 -2.86
C PHE A 131 -15.31 -16.79 -2.62
N GLN A 132 -14.43 -16.03 -1.95
CA GLN A 132 -13.05 -16.42 -1.65
C GLN A 132 -12.23 -16.80 -2.89
N ASN A 133 -12.54 -16.18 -4.03
CA ASN A 133 -11.82 -16.40 -5.27
C ASN A 133 -10.49 -15.64 -5.27
N ASP A 134 -9.40 -16.30 -5.64
CA ASP A 134 -8.08 -15.67 -5.82
C ASP A 134 -7.99 -14.78 -7.10
N ARG A 135 -9.12 -14.48 -7.75
CA ARG A 135 -9.21 -13.77 -9.04
C ARG A 135 -9.35 -12.26 -8.90
N TRP A 136 -9.87 -11.76 -7.78
CA TRP A 136 -10.13 -10.33 -7.60
C TRP A 136 -8.91 -9.41 -7.82
N PRO A 137 -7.65 -9.79 -7.51
CA PRO A 137 -6.50 -8.92 -7.80
C PRO A 137 -6.28 -8.74 -9.31
N ARG A 138 -6.73 -9.69 -10.14
CA ARG A 138 -6.65 -9.58 -11.60
C ARG A 138 -7.66 -8.56 -12.13
N LEU A 139 -8.85 -8.47 -11.52
CA LEU A 139 -9.82 -7.41 -11.84
C LEU A 139 -9.23 -6.03 -11.53
N ALA A 140 -8.59 -5.89 -10.36
CA ALA A 140 -7.86 -4.68 -10.01
C ALA A 140 -6.72 -4.37 -11.00
N ALA A 141 -5.99 -5.40 -11.47
CA ALA A 141 -4.93 -5.23 -12.45
C ALA A 141 -5.44 -4.71 -13.79
N VAL A 142 -6.55 -5.29 -14.29
CA VAL A 142 -7.18 -4.84 -15.54
C VAL A 142 -7.57 -3.36 -15.44
N ALA A 143 -8.13 -2.95 -14.30
CA ALA A 143 -8.51 -1.56 -14.09
C ALA A 143 -7.31 -0.61 -14.02
N VAL A 144 -6.27 -0.95 -13.25
CA VAL A 144 -5.06 -0.12 -13.11
C VAL A 144 -4.31 -0.02 -14.45
N ILE A 145 -4.15 -1.14 -15.16
CA ILE A 145 -3.51 -1.16 -16.49
C ILE A 145 -4.35 -0.37 -17.49
N GLY A 146 -5.67 -0.58 -17.52
CA GLY A 146 -6.58 0.16 -18.40
C GLY A 146 -6.53 1.66 -18.16
N ALA A 147 -6.61 2.10 -16.89
CA ALA A 147 -6.47 3.50 -16.52
C ALA A 147 -5.09 4.06 -16.89
N SER A 148 -4.01 3.27 -16.73
CA SER A 148 -2.67 3.67 -17.16
C SER A 148 -2.57 3.86 -18.68
N VAL A 149 -3.16 2.97 -19.48
CA VAL A 149 -3.17 3.06 -20.94
C VAL A 149 -3.99 4.26 -21.41
N VAL A 150 -5.18 4.46 -20.83
CA VAL A 150 -6.02 5.64 -21.13
C VAL A 150 -5.28 6.93 -20.78
N ALA A 151 -4.65 6.99 -19.61
CA ALA A 151 -3.84 8.14 -19.20
C ALA A 151 -2.68 8.41 -20.19
N ALA A 152 -1.96 7.38 -20.63
CA ALA A 152 -0.90 7.53 -21.63
C ALA A 152 -1.43 8.08 -22.95
N ALA A 153 -2.53 7.50 -23.45
CA ALA A 153 -3.14 7.91 -24.70
C ALA A 153 -3.58 9.39 -24.65
N LEU A 154 -4.29 9.78 -23.59
CA LEU A 154 -4.70 11.17 -23.38
C LEU A 154 -3.50 12.11 -23.25
N MET A 155 -2.42 11.68 -22.58
CA MET A 155 -1.21 12.49 -22.39
C MET A 155 -0.50 12.80 -23.72
N VAL A 156 -0.47 11.82 -24.64
CA VAL A 156 0.13 11.99 -25.97
C VAL A 156 -0.70 12.94 -26.83
N THR A 157 -2.03 12.90 -26.73
CA THR A 157 -2.92 13.74 -27.56
C THR A 157 -3.15 15.14 -27.00
N THR A 158 -2.85 15.37 -25.72
CA THR A 158 -3.09 16.67 -25.07
C THR A 158 -2.00 17.66 -25.45
N THR A 159 -2.37 18.83 -25.96
CA THR A 159 -1.46 19.96 -26.16
C THR A 159 -1.58 20.94 -25.01
N LEU A 160 -0.45 21.34 -24.41
CA LEU A 160 -0.46 22.28 -23.29
C LEU A 160 -0.23 23.71 -23.79
N ALA A 161 -0.92 24.67 -23.18
CA ALA A 161 -0.69 26.09 -23.47
C ALA A 161 0.75 26.49 -23.11
N ALA A 162 1.35 27.40 -23.89
CA ALA A 162 2.68 27.93 -23.60
C ALA A 162 2.74 28.52 -22.17
N PRO A 163 3.80 28.25 -21.39
CA PRO A 163 5.10 27.68 -21.78
C PRO A 163 5.17 26.14 -21.81
N GLY A 164 4.03 25.44 -21.67
CA GLY A 164 3.96 23.98 -21.69
C GLY A 164 4.12 23.32 -20.31
N TYR A 165 4.21 24.11 -19.24
CA TYR A 165 4.28 23.66 -17.85
C TYR A 165 3.74 24.73 -16.91
N ALA A 166 3.24 24.33 -15.74
CA ALA A 166 2.78 25.23 -14.69
C ALA A 166 3.41 24.87 -13.36
N LEU A 167 3.91 25.90 -12.68
CA LEU A 167 4.52 25.80 -11.36
C LEU A 167 3.71 26.65 -10.38
N ASP A 168 3.66 26.18 -9.14
CA ASP A 168 3.08 26.91 -8.03
C ASP A 168 3.94 28.16 -7.73
N PRO A 169 3.36 29.36 -7.66
CA PRO A 169 4.13 30.60 -7.46
C PRO A 169 4.89 30.68 -6.13
N ASN A 170 4.42 29.98 -5.09
CA ASN A 170 5.00 30.02 -3.75
C ASN A 170 6.11 28.99 -3.58
N THR A 171 5.92 27.79 -4.16
CA THR A 171 6.82 26.66 -3.94
C THR A 171 7.69 26.31 -5.14
N ASN A 172 7.40 26.88 -6.32
CA ASN A 172 7.98 26.48 -7.61
C ASN A 172 7.79 24.99 -7.94
N ALA A 173 6.89 24.31 -7.23
CA ALA A 173 6.59 22.91 -7.49
C ALA A 173 5.66 22.79 -8.71
N PRO A 174 5.83 21.76 -9.55
CA PRO A 174 4.93 21.53 -10.68
C PRO A 174 3.51 21.25 -10.19
N THR A 175 2.52 21.91 -10.81
CA THR A 175 1.09 21.70 -10.50
C THR A 175 0.42 20.90 -11.61
N GLY A 176 -0.80 20.39 -11.39
CA GLY A 176 -1.56 19.69 -12.43
C GLY A 176 -2.48 20.61 -13.25
N GLU A 177 -2.36 21.93 -13.13
CA GLU A 177 -3.41 22.87 -13.55
C GLU A 177 -3.58 23.01 -15.06
N LEU A 178 -2.50 22.84 -15.84
CA LEU A 178 -2.55 22.91 -17.30
C LEU A 178 -3.21 21.69 -17.94
N PHE A 179 -3.38 20.59 -17.21
CA PHE A 179 -3.98 19.39 -17.77
C PHE A 179 -5.51 19.50 -17.85
N PRO A 180 -6.12 18.97 -18.91
CA PRO A 180 -7.58 18.94 -19.05
C PRO A 180 -8.22 18.08 -17.95
N GLY A 181 -9.48 18.39 -17.64
CA GLY A 181 -10.25 17.68 -16.61
C GLY A 181 -10.28 16.16 -16.82
N THR A 182 -10.32 15.69 -18.07
CA THR A 182 -10.32 14.27 -18.44
C THR A 182 -9.11 13.49 -17.92
N ILE A 183 -7.93 14.13 -17.86
CA ILE A 183 -6.70 13.56 -17.28
C ILE A 183 -6.68 13.80 -15.77
N ARG A 184 -7.02 15.02 -15.32
CA ARG A 184 -6.97 15.38 -13.89
C ARG A 184 -7.87 14.50 -13.02
N LEU A 185 -9.00 14.05 -13.56
CA LEU A 185 -9.94 13.16 -12.85
C LEU A 185 -9.44 11.71 -12.71
N LEU A 186 -8.46 11.28 -13.51
CA LEU A 186 -7.80 9.98 -13.33
C LEU A 186 -6.84 9.97 -12.12
N THR A 187 -6.28 11.12 -11.75
CA THR A 187 -5.42 11.25 -10.57
C THR A 187 -6.10 10.84 -9.26
N PRO A 188 -7.26 11.40 -8.85
CA PRO A 188 -7.93 10.96 -7.63
C PRO A 188 -8.39 9.50 -7.73
N PHE A 189 -8.80 9.04 -8.92
CA PHE A 189 -9.18 7.64 -9.12
C PHE A 189 -8.02 6.68 -8.78
N MET A 190 -6.84 6.92 -9.33
CA MET A 190 -5.66 6.08 -9.09
C MET A 190 -5.08 6.27 -7.68
N ASN A 191 -4.98 7.52 -7.22
CA ASN A 191 -4.29 7.83 -5.97
C ASN A 191 -5.12 7.49 -4.74
N VAL A 192 -6.44 7.67 -4.77
CA VAL A 192 -7.30 7.31 -3.63
C VAL A 192 -7.31 5.79 -3.46
N THR A 193 -7.55 5.04 -4.54
CA THR A 193 -7.52 3.56 -4.46
C THR A 193 -6.13 3.05 -4.06
N GLY A 194 -5.08 3.56 -4.71
CA GLY A 194 -3.71 3.15 -4.46
C GLY A 194 -3.21 3.49 -3.06
N GLY A 195 -3.39 4.74 -2.65
CA GLY A 195 -3.02 5.23 -1.32
C GLY A 195 -3.81 4.54 -0.20
N PHE A 196 -5.11 4.33 -0.38
CA PHE A 196 -5.94 3.57 0.56
C PHE A 196 -5.46 2.13 0.68
N ALA A 197 -5.16 1.47 -0.45
CA ALA A 197 -4.63 0.11 -0.45
C ALA A 197 -3.28 0.01 0.28
N LEU A 198 -2.37 0.97 0.06
CA LEU A 198 -1.09 1.03 0.76
C LEU A 198 -1.27 1.25 2.26
N ALA A 199 -2.05 2.26 2.66
CA ALA A 199 -2.23 2.62 4.06
C ALA A 199 -2.94 1.50 4.84
N ILE A 200 -4.10 1.03 4.37
CA ILE A 200 -4.85 -0.03 5.04
C ILE A 200 -4.13 -1.37 4.92
N GLY A 201 -3.48 -1.66 3.80
CA GLY A 201 -2.72 -2.90 3.63
C GLY A 201 -1.51 -2.99 4.56
N ALA A 202 -0.85 -1.86 4.82
CA ALA A 202 0.25 -1.83 5.78
C ALA A 202 -0.25 -1.94 7.22
N LEU A 203 -1.36 -1.29 7.58
CA LEU A 203 -2.02 -1.46 8.88
C LEU A 203 -2.49 -2.91 9.10
N PHE A 204 -3.10 -3.51 8.09
CA PHE A 204 -3.54 -4.91 8.10
C PHE A 204 -2.35 -5.84 8.33
N SER A 205 -1.27 -5.64 7.57
CA SER A 205 -0.04 -6.44 7.70
C SER A 205 0.58 -6.29 9.10
N ALA A 206 0.67 -5.06 9.62
CA ALA A 206 1.18 -4.82 10.97
C ALA A 206 0.30 -5.49 12.05
N TYR A 207 -1.03 -5.39 11.92
CA TYR A 207 -1.97 -6.01 12.85
C TYR A 207 -1.87 -7.54 12.87
N VAL A 208 -1.62 -8.16 11.72
CA VAL A 208 -1.49 -9.62 11.60
C VAL A 208 -0.25 -10.15 12.33
N PHE A 209 0.88 -9.43 12.26
CA PHE A 209 2.15 -9.89 12.84
C PHE A 209 2.41 -9.44 14.28
N MET A 210 1.61 -8.52 14.82
CA MET A 210 1.79 -8.06 16.19
C MET A 210 1.09 -8.96 17.23
N PRO A 211 1.58 -8.99 18.49
CA PRO A 211 0.88 -9.65 19.59
C PRO A 211 -0.52 -9.06 19.77
N LYS A 212 -1.55 -9.90 19.74
CA LYS A 212 -2.95 -9.46 19.78
C LYS A 212 -3.43 -9.33 21.22
N ARG A 213 -3.92 -8.16 21.59
CA ARG A 213 -4.68 -7.92 22.82
C ARG A 213 -6.13 -7.63 22.46
N ARG A 214 -7.03 -8.58 22.73
CA ARG A 214 -8.47 -8.40 22.54
C ARG A 214 -9.08 -7.84 23.82
N VAL A 215 -9.39 -6.55 23.82
CA VAL A 215 -10.12 -5.85 24.88
C VAL A 215 -11.62 -5.97 24.66
N LEU A 216 -12.07 -5.82 23.41
CA LEU A 216 -13.46 -6.00 23.02
C LEU A 216 -13.60 -7.30 22.22
N ALA A 217 -14.40 -8.23 22.74
CA ALA A 217 -14.74 -9.46 22.05
C ALA A 217 -15.81 -9.19 21.00
N TYR A 218 -15.67 -9.80 19.82
CA TYR A 218 -16.68 -9.83 18.78
C TYR A 218 -16.49 -11.09 17.92
N SER A 219 -17.55 -11.58 17.29
CA SER A 219 -17.53 -12.74 16.38
C SER A 219 -18.17 -12.40 15.04
N LEU A 220 -17.43 -12.59 13.94
CA LEU A 220 -17.95 -12.46 12.57
C LEU A 220 -18.24 -13.83 11.93
N ASP A 221 -18.70 -14.79 12.74
CA ASP A 221 -19.14 -16.09 12.24
C ASP A 221 -20.45 -15.90 11.44
N PRO A 222 -20.48 -16.28 10.15
CA PRO A 222 -21.69 -16.15 9.31
C PRO A 222 -22.86 -17.03 9.75
N ASN A 223 -22.61 -18.07 10.57
CA ASN A 223 -23.64 -19.03 10.97
C ASN A 223 -24.45 -18.58 12.20
N GLN A 224 -24.19 -17.39 12.72
CA GLN A 224 -24.88 -16.83 13.89
C GLN A 224 -26.29 -16.36 13.52
N PRO A 225 -27.23 -16.30 14.50
CA PRO A 225 -28.50 -15.59 14.33
C PRO A 225 -28.28 -14.15 13.83
N GLY A 226 -29.13 -13.69 12.91
CA GLY A 226 -28.90 -12.45 12.16
C GLY A 226 -28.80 -11.20 13.03
N ASP A 227 -29.58 -11.13 14.11
CA ASP A 227 -29.52 -10.09 15.14
C ASP A 227 -28.16 -10.08 15.88
N HIS A 228 -27.68 -11.25 16.30
CA HIS A 228 -26.35 -11.40 16.90
C HIS A 228 -25.23 -11.07 15.92
N PHE A 229 -25.36 -11.46 14.66
CA PHE A 229 -24.41 -11.10 13.60
C PHE A 229 -24.38 -9.59 13.37
N LEU A 230 -25.55 -8.93 13.25
CA LEU A 230 -25.65 -7.48 13.04
C LEU A 230 -25.09 -6.69 14.23
N PHE A 231 -25.36 -7.13 15.46
CA PHE A 231 -24.76 -6.55 16.65
C PHE A 231 -23.24 -6.71 16.65
N ASN A 232 -22.74 -7.91 16.37
CA ASN A 232 -21.30 -8.17 16.27
C ASN A 232 -20.63 -7.39 15.13
N LEU A 233 -21.33 -7.21 14.00
CA LEU A 233 -20.86 -6.40 12.89
C LEU A 233 -20.75 -4.93 13.31
N SER A 234 -21.76 -4.43 14.02
CA SER A 234 -21.79 -3.05 14.54
C SER A 234 -20.68 -2.82 15.56
N ILE A 235 -20.52 -3.72 16.55
CA ILE A 235 -19.46 -3.60 17.55
C ILE A 235 -18.08 -3.80 16.92
N SER A 236 -17.93 -4.58 15.84
CA SER A 236 -16.65 -4.78 15.17
C SER A 236 -16.04 -3.47 14.64
N LEU A 237 -16.87 -2.51 14.23
CA LEU A 237 -16.42 -1.18 13.78
C LEU A 237 -15.67 -0.42 14.87
N VAL A 238 -16.00 -0.66 16.14
CA VAL A 238 -15.33 -0.06 17.31
C VAL A 238 -14.27 -1.00 17.88
N ALA A 239 -14.58 -2.29 17.96
CA ALA A 239 -13.72 -3.31 18.54
C ALA A 239 -12.42 -3.52 17.75
N ILE A 240 -12.46 -3.43 16.41
CA ILE A 240 -11.25 -3.54 15.59
C ILE A 240 -10.25 -2.40 15.93
N PRO A 241 -10.63 -1.10 15.85
CA PRO A 241 -9.75 -0.01 16.27
C PRO A 241 -9.27 -0.12 17.72
N VAL A 242 -10.18 -0.40 18.66
CA VAL A 242 -9.82 -0.48 20.09
C VAL A 242 -8.82 -1.62 20.34
N ASN A 243 -9.07 -2.80 19.77
CA ASN A 243 -8.15 -3.94 19.88
C ASN A 243 -6.81 -3.66 19.19
N PHE A 244 -6.81 -2.96 18.05
CA PHE A 244 -5.59 -2.52 17.38
C PHE A 244 -4.76 -1.63 18.31
N VAL A 245 -5.34 -0.56 18.85
CA VAL A 245 -4.67 0.39 19.74
C VAL A 245 -4.18 -0.30 21.02
N ALA A 246 -5.01 -1.15 21.63
CA ALA A 246 -4.66 -1.88 22.85
C ALA A 246 -3.50 -2.86 22.66
N SER A 247 -3.25 -3.30 21.42
CA SER A 247 -2.16 -4.21 21.07
C SER A 247 -0.84 -3.49 20.80
N LEU A 248 -0.86 -2.19 20.49
CA LEU A 248 0.34 -1.40 20.17
C LEU A 248 1.40 -1.40 21.29
N PRO A 249 1.08 -1.19 22.58
CA PRO A 249 2.10 -1.20 23.63
C PRO A 249 2.81 -2.55 23.76
N GLY A 250 2.07 -3.66 23.58
CA GLY A 250 2.63 -5.00 23.56
C GLY A 250 3.53 -5.23 22.35
N ALA A 251 3.12 -4.74 21.18
CA ALA A 251 3.91 -4.78 19.95
C ALA A 251 5.22 -4.00 20.09
N VAL A 252 5.17 -2.78 20.64
CA VAL A 252 6.35 -1.93 20.87
C VAL A 252 7.31 -2.58 21.86
N ARG A 253 6.81 -3.13 22.97
CA ARG A 253 7.65 -3.87 23.93
C ARG A 253 8.29 -5.11 23.29
N ALA A 254 7.53 -5.87 22.52
CA ALA A 254 8.04 -7.04 21.81
C ALA A 254 9.08 -6.68 20.75
N LEU A 255 8.95 -5.48 20.14
CA LEU A 255 9.87 -4.96 19.13
C LEU A 255 11.22 -4.62 19.77
N PHE A 256 11.21 -3.84 20.86
CA PHE A 256 12.42 -3.49 21.60
C PHE A 256 13.06 -4.69 22.30
N ALA A 257 12.28 -5.70 22.69
CA ALA A 257 12.79 -6.93 23.27
C ALA A 257 13.40 -7.90 22.23
N GLY A 258 13.37 -7.58 20.93
CA GLY A 258 13.84 -8.47 19.86
C GLY A 258 13.04 -9.77 19.73
N LYS A 259 11.83 -9.83 20.32
CA LYS A 259 10.97 -11.02 20.36
C LYS A 259 10.06 -11.14 19.13
N LEU A 260 9.91 -10.06 18.37
CA LEU A 260 9.27 -10.11 17.06
C LEU A 260 10.27 -10.69 16.06
N HIS A 261 9.94 -11.83 15.46
CA HIS A 261 10.61 -12.31 14.23
C HIS A 261 10.76 -11.13 13.26
N SER A 262 11.86 -11.03 12.50
CA SER A 262 12.21 -9.76 11.80
C SER A 262 11.16 -9.23 10.81
N ARG A 263 10.12 -10.02 10.49
CA ARG A 263 8.91 -9.61 9.77
C ARG A 263 8.16 -8.46 10.46
N GLY A 264 8.11 -8.43 11.79
CA GLY A 264 7.40 -7.40 12.56
C GLY A 264 7.99 -5.99 12.36
N PRO A 265 9.27 -5.76 12.71
CA PRO A 265 9.94 -4.48 12.49
C PRO A 265 9.86 -3.98 11.03
N ALA A 266 10.10 -4.86 10.07
CA ALA A 266 10.05 -4.54 8.64
C ALA A 266 8.67 -4.02 8.21
N THR A 267 7.61 -4.72 8.63
CA THR A 267 6.23 -4.36 8.29
C THR A 267 5.82 -3.03 8.91
N ILE A 268 6.29 -2.73 10.14
CA ILE A 268 6.03 -1.46 10.81
C ILE A 268 6.72 -0.31 10.09
N LEU A 269 7.99 -0.46 9.71
CA LEU A 269 8.71 0.56 8.94
C LEU A 269 8.04 0.83 7.58
N ILE A 270 7.62 -0.23 6.89
CA ILE A 270 6.85 -0.11 5.63
C ILE A 270 5.52 0.62 5.88
N ALA A 271 4.84 0.32 7.00
CA ALA A 271 3.58 0.98 7.35
C ALA A 271 3.74 2.47 7.66
N ILE A 272 4.78 2.85 8.40
CA ILE A 272 5.12 4.25 8.65
C ILE A 272 5.39 4.96 7.32
N GLY A 273 6.20 4.35 6.45
CA GLY A 273 6.50 4.91 5.13
C GLY A 273 5.27 5.08 4.25
N GLY A 274 4.39 4.07 4.19
CA GLY A 274 3.13 4.12 3.44
C GLY A 274 2.15 5.18 3.97
N PHE A 275 2.06 5.33 5.29
CA PHE A 275 1.21 6.36 5.91
C PHE A 275 1.76 7.76 5.65
N MET A 276 3.08 7.96 5.75
CA MET A 276 3.74 9.22 5.39
C MET A 276 3.52 9.58 3.92
N ALA A 277 3.60 8.60 3.01
CA ALA A 277 3.33 8.80 1.59
C ALA A 277 1.88 9.26 1.34
N SER A 278 0.89 8.60 1.97
CA SER A 278 -0.52 8.96 1.84
C SER A 278 -0.88 10.28 2.55
N GLY A 279 -0.21 10.59 3.67
CA GLY A 279 -0.42 11.80 4.46
C GLY A 279 0.13 13.05 3.77
N GLY A 280 1.30 12.95 3.11
CA GLY A 280 1.90 14.06 2.37
C GLY A 280 0.98 14.61 1.27
N ASP A 281 0.31 13.73 0.52
CA ASP A 281 -0.68 14.10 -0.50
C ASP A 281 -1.97 14.69 0.07
N THR A 282 -2.28 14.40 1.33
CA THR A 282 -3.44 14.97 2.02
C THR A 282 -3.11 16.37 2.54
N LEU A 283 -1.92 16.57 3.12
CA LEU A 283 -1.45 17.85 3.65
C LEU A 283 -1.28 18.91 2.55
N SER A 284 -0.80 18.51 1.36
CA SER A 284 -0.70 19.43 0.22
C SER A 284 -2.07 19.98 -0.23
N ARG A 285 -3.15 19.20 -0.07
CA ARG A 285 -4.52 19.64 -0.37
C ARG A 285 -5.08 20.62 0.66
N PHE A 286 -4.52 20.67 1.87
CA PHE A 286 -4.85 21.67 2.90
C PHE A 286 -3.98 22.94 2.80
N GLY A 287 -3.20 23.09 1.72
CA GLY A 287 -2.36 24.26 1.48
C GLY A 287 -1.05 24.27 2.26
N ILE A 288 -0.70 23.17 2.96
CA ILE A 288 0.58 23.02 3.64
C ILE A 288 1.56 22.33 2.69
N THR A 289 2.29 23.13 1.92
CA THR A 289 3.19 22.64 0.87
C THR A 289 4.66 22.61 1.28
N ASP A 290 5.04 23.34 2.34
CA ASP A 290 6.44 23.53 2.77
C ASP A 290 7.17 22.23 3.12
N TYR A 291 6.44 21.21 3.56
CA TYR A 291 7.00 19.91 3.97
C TYR A 291 6.73 18.78 2.97
N PHE A 292 6.15 19.08 1.80
CA PHE A 292 5.69 18.05 0.87
C PHE A 292 6.84 17.17 0.35
N GLN A 293 7.95 17.78 -0.06
CA GLN A 293 9.11 17.04 -0.57
C GLN A 293 9.86 16.29 0.53
N MET A 294 9.95 16.89 1.73
CA MET A 294 10.54 16.23 2.89
C MET A 294 9.72 15.00 3.30
N GLY A 295 8.39 15.11 3.31
CA GLY A 295 7.48 14.00 3.60
C GLY A 295 7.60 12.86 2.60
N LYS A 296 7.66 13.17 1.30
CA LYS A 296 7.95 12.20 0.23
C LYS A 296 9.27 11.47 0.42
N PHE A 297 10.33 12.20 0.76
CA PHE A 297 11.65 11.60 0.99
C PHE A 297 11.66 10.67 2.22
N ILE A 298 11.11 11.14 3.34
CA ILE A 298 10.98 10.36 4.57
C ILE A 298 10.15 9.10 4.33
N ALA A 299 9.04 9.20 3.58
CA ALA A 299 8.21 8.05 3.23
C ALA A 299 9.02 6.96 2.52
N VAL A 300 9.80 7.33 1.50
CA VAL A 300 10.64 6.37 0.75
C VAL A 300 11.76 5.81 1.61
N LEU A 301 12.36 6.62 2.51
CA LEU A 301 13.36 6.13 3.45
C LEU A 301 12.79 5.03 4.35
N PHE A 302 11.61 5.24 4.93
CA PHE A 302 10.96 4.24 5.78
C PHE A 302 10.54 2.99 5.00
N LEU A 303 10.00 3.15 3.79
CA LEU A 303 9.69 2.02 2.90
C LEU A 303 10.94 1.21 2.55
N PHE A 304 12.03 1.88 2.18
CA PHE A 304 13.27 1.23 1.79
C PHE A 304 13.98 0.58 2.99
N ALA A 305 14.04 1.25 4.14
CA ALA A 305 14.59 0.69 5.37
C ALA A 305 13.79 -0.54 5.82
N GLY A 306 12.45 -0.46 5.81
CA GLY A 306 11.60 -1.61 6.12
C GLY A 306 11.79 -2.77 5.15
N PHE A 307 11.97 -2.48 3.85
CA PHE A 307 12.32 -3.49 2.86
C PHE A 307 13.69 -4.14 3.12
N LEU A 308 14.74 -3.36 3.43
CA LEU A 308 16.07 -3.90 3.76
C LEU A 308 16.02 -4.79 5.00
N VAL A 309 15.32 -4.38 6.06
CA VAL A 309 15.12 -5.18 7.27
C VAL A 309 14.31 -6.46 6.97
N SER A 310 13.41 -6.42 5.97
CA SER A 310 12.72 -7.62 5.47
C SER A 310 13.67 -8.59 4.77
N ILE A 311 14.70 -8.09 4.08
CA ILE A 311 15.75 -8.89 3.42
C ILE A 311 16.71 -9.51 4.43
N GLU A 312 16.98 -8.85 5.56
CA GLU A 312 17.79 -9.44 6.65
C GLU A 312 17.14 -10.71 7.24
N VAL A 313 15.82 -10.87 7.02
CA VAL A 313 15.03 -12.13 6.97
C VAL A 313 15.72 -13.34 6.36
N PHE A 314 16.28 -13.07 5.18
CA PHE A 314 16.73 -14.04 4.20
C PHE A 314 18.21 -13.82 3.82
N ARG A 315 19.00 -13.30 4.78
CA ARG A 315 20.48 -13.26 4.94
C ARG A 315 21.41 -13.46 3.73
N GLU A 316 21.04 -12.99 2.54
CA GLU A 316 21.94 -12.87 1.40
C GLU A 316 21.66 -11.54 0.70
N PHE A 317 22.42 -10.50 1.04
CA PHE A 317 22.42 -9.29 0.22
C PHE A 317 23.19 -9.60 -1.06
N ARG A 318 22.46 -9.93 -2.13
CA ARG A 318 23.06 -10.15 -3.44
C ARG A 318 23.20 -8.81 -4.14
N VAL A 319 24.39 -8.51 -4.66
CA VAL A 319 24.55 -7.32 -5.51
C VAL A 319 23.67 -7.54 -6.75
N PRO A 320 22.74 -6.60 -7.08
CA PRO A 320 21.81 -6.78 -8.19
C PRO A 320 22.51 -7.22 -9.46
N PHE A 321 21.93 -8.19 -10.18
CA PHE A 321 22.48 -8.73 -11.43
C PHE A 321 23.82 -9.49 -11.32
N THR A 322 24.33 -9.76 -10.12
CA THR A 322 25.57 -10.54 -9.92
C THR A 322 25.33 -11.82 -9.13
N ALA A 323 26.31 -12.73 -9.13
CA ALA A 323 26.30 -13.91 -8.26
C ALA A 323 26.78 -13.64 -6.83
N ILE A 324 27.27 -12.43 -6.55
CA ILE A 324 27.98 -12.09 -5.32
C ILE A 324 26.97 -11.93 -4.17
N ARG A 325 27.08 -12.79 -3.17
CA ARG A 325 26.32 -12.75 -1.91
C ARG A 325 27.19 -12.09 -0.84
N LEU A 326 26.78 -10.93 -0.34
CA LEU A 326 27.38 -10.24 0.80
C LEU A 326 26.56 -10.60 2.04
N GLY A 327 27.12 -11.40 2.96
CA GLY A 327 26.46 -11.78 4.20
C GLY A 327 27.31 -12.69 5.09
N ARG A 328 27.37 -12.38 6.39
CA ARG A 328 28.10 -13.16 7.41
C ARG A 328 27.10 -14.03 8.16
N THR A 329 27.28 -15.34 8.13
CA THR A 329 26.52 -16.32 8.93
C THR A 329 26.78 -16.08 10.40
N ARG A 330 25.91 -15.33 11.09
CA ARG A 330 25.85 -15.40 12.55
C ARG A 330 25.15 -16.72 12.90
N ARG A 331 25.93 -17.74 13.29
CA ARG A 331 25.41 -18.95 13.96
C ARG A 331 24.50 -18.49 15.11
N GLU A 332 23.29 -19.02 15.15
CA GLU A 332 22.43 -18.86 16.33
C GLU A 332 23.15 -19.48 17.53
N PRO A 333 23.10 -18.86 18.72
CA PRO A 333 23.69 -19.44 19.91
C PRO A 333 22.96 -20.76 20.22
N ALA A 334 23.72 -21.82 20.48
CA ALA A 334 23.28 -23.22 20.63
C ALA A 334 22.20 -23.49 21.72
N GLY A 335 21.71 -22.46 22.42
CA GLY A 335 20.63 -22.57 23.41
C GLY A 335 19.23 -22.29 22.84
N ALA A 336 19.09 -21.73 21.64
CA ALA A 336 17.78 -21.40 21.07
C ALA A 336 16.99 -22.66 20.65
N GLU A 337 17.67 -23.69 20.13
CA GLU A 337 17.07 -25.00 19.82
C GLU A 337 16.66 -25.75 21.09
N GLN A 338 17.45 -25.65 22.17
CA GLN A 338 17.13 -26.27 23.46
C GLN A 338 15.94 -25.59 24.15
N LEU A 339 15.81 -24.26 24.04
CA LEU A 339 14.64 -23.51 24.53
C LEU A 339 13.36 -23.80 23.73
N ALA A 340 13.48 -24.02 22.41
CA ALA A 340 12.35 -24.42 21.56
C ALA A 340 11.90 -25.86 21.86
N ALA A 341 12.83 -26.79 22.05
CA ALA A 341 12.54 -28.17 22.43
C ALA A 341 11.92 -28.29 23.84
N ALA A 342 12.34 -27.44 24.79
CA ALA A 342 11.76 -27.38 26.14
C ALA A 342 10.34 -26.76 26.16
N ALA A 343 10.01 -25.92 25.18
CA ALA A 343 8.66 -25.35 25.06
C ALA A 343 7.66 -26.34 24.44
N GLU A 344 8.11 -27.26 23.58
CA GLU A 344 7.27 -28.32 23.01
C GLU A 344 6.93 -29.43 24.02
N THR A 345 7.81 -29.74 24.97
CA THR A 345 7.55 -30.74 26.02
C THR A 345 6.64 -30.23 27.14
N ALA A 346 6.54 -28.92 27.34
CA ALA A 346 5.69 -28.32 28.38
C ALA A 346 4.22 -28.12 27.96
N GLY A 347 3.87 -28.39 26.69
CA GLY A 347 2.53 -28.14 26.12
C GLY A 347 1.70 -29.37 25.79
N GLY A 348 2.17 -30.59 26.10
CA GLY A 348 1.41 -31.82 25.90
C GLY A 348 0.39 -32.06 27.02
N PRO A 349 -0.82 -32.58 26.72
CA PRO A 349 -1.80 -32.93 27.74
C PRO A 349 -1.27 -34.06 28.63
N ASP A 350 -1.40 -33.86 29.94
CA ASP A 350 -1.05 -34.82 31.00
C ASP A 350 -1.88 -36.12 30.85
N PRO A 351 -1.29 -37.30 30.62
CA PRO A 351 -2.04 -38.55 30.46
C PRO A 351 -2.49 -39.19 31.79
N GLY A 352 -2.38 -38.50 32.92
CA GLY A 352 -2.36 -39.16 34.24
C GLY A 352 -3.30 -38.65 35.34
N ALA A 353 -4.46 -38.03 35.04
CA ALA A 353 -5.46 -37.72 36.07
C ALA A 353 -6.55 -38.79 36.12
N GLY A 354 -6.27 -39.87 36.86
CA GLY A 354 -7.16 -40.99 37.09
C GLY A 354 -8.43 -40.62 37.85
N SER A 355 -9.55 -41.16 37.37
CA SER A 355 -10.79 -41.34 38.12
C SER A 355 -10.61 -42.54 39.07
N GLU A 356 -10.35 -42.28 40.34
CA GLU A 356 -10.60 -43.21 41.45
C GLU A 356 -11.92 -42.80 42.11
N VAL A 357 -12.97 -43.61 41.92
CA VAL A 357 -14.04 -43.77 42.90
C VAL A 357 -14.27 -45.28 43.03
N VAL A 358 -13.88 -45.80 44.18
CA VAL A 358 -14.17 -47.15 44.65
C VAL A 358 -15.34 -47.07 45.63
N VAL A 359 -16.19 -48.11 45.53
CA VAL A 359 -17.43 -48.46 46.26
C VAL A 359 -18.72 -47.91 45.69
#